data_AF-A0A4Z0E3X0-F1
#
_entry.id   AF-A0A4Z0E3X0-F1
#
_cell.length_a   1.000
_cell.length_b   1.000
_cell.length_c   1.000
_cell.angle_alpha   90.00
_cell.angle_beta   90.00
_cell.angle_gamma   90.00
#
_symmetry.space_group_name_H-M   'P 1'
#
loop_
_entity.id
_entity.type
_entity.pdbx_description
1 polymer ?
#
loop_
_entity_poly.entity_id
_entity_poly.type
_entity_poly.pdbx_seq_one_letter_code
_entity_poly.pdbx_strand_id
1 'polypeptide(L)'
;MTAIRALVLTAGLLVAAAGVYLGWALTTESGYAAGGRVLKARYGFLAMPHAERQSLRKLAMMRAAGQCEWELDEAFWSRIYQLYVGQERGVRAAVYATLLDEQERYFLTDADHRRCQAAWARFGTAGADVPGILRTIRSEASNPVERVLIDVSAEATTP
;
A
#
# COMPACT_ATOMS: atom_id res chain seq x y z
N MET A 1 -16.09 -34.93 38.59
CA MET A 1 -16.92 -33.71 38.68
C MET A 1 -16.09 -32.43 38.87
N THR A 2 -15.02 -32.47 39.67
CA THR A 2 -14.07 -31.35 39.87
C THR A 2 -13.28 -30.98 38.61
N ALA A 3 -12.78 -31.96 37.86
CA ALA A 3 -12.03 -31.72 36.62
C ALA A 3 -12.85 -31.01 35.54
N ILE A 4 -14.14 -31.36 35.38
CA ILE A 4 -15.03 -30.71 34.40
C ILE A 4 -15.33 -29.26 34.81
N ARG A 5 -15.56 -29.00 36.11
CA ARG A 5 -15.75 -27.64 36.62
C ARG A 5 -14.50 -26.77 36.44
N ALA A 6 -13.32 -27.33 36.71
CA ALA A 6 -12.06 -26.65 36.46
C ALA A 6 -11.87 -26.34 34.97
N LEU A 7 -12.19 -27.29 34.08
CA LEU A 7 -12.08 -27.11 32.63
C LEU A 7 -13.02 -25.99 32.13
N VAL A 8 -14.27 -25.97 32.61
CA VAL A 8 -15.24 -24.91 32.28
C VAL A 8 -14.77 -23.54 32.81
N LEU A 9 -14.22 -23.47 34.03
CA LEU A 9 -13.68 -22.24 34.58
C LEU A 9 -12.47 -21.74 33.79
N THR A 10 -11.54 -22.63 33.43
CA THR A 10 -10.39 -22.27 32.59
C THR A 10 -10.81 -21.83 31.20
N ALA A 11 -11.79 -22.49 30.59
CA ALA A 11 -12.33 -22.10 29.31
C ALA A 11 -13.01 -20.72 29.39
N GLY A 12 -13.79 -20.46 30.44
CA GLY A 12 -14.41 -19.16 30.70
C GLY A 12 -13.38 -18.04 30.87
N LEU A 13 -12.31 -18.29 31.63
CA LEU A 13 -11.19 -17.35 31.80
C LEU A 13 -10.47 -17.06 30.47
N LEU A 14 -10.24 -18.07 29.65
CA LEU A 14 -9.61 -17.90 28.34
C LEU A 14 -10.50 -17.08 27.39
N VAL A 15 -11.81 -17.34 27.37
CA VAL A 15 -12.76 -16.57 26.55
C VAL A 15 -12.83 -15.12 27.03
N ALA A 16 -12.88 -14.89 28.35
CA ALA A 16 -12.90 -13.55 28.92
C ALA A 16 -11.61 -12.78 28.61
N ALA A 17 -10.44 -13.41 28.80
CA ALA A 17 -9.15 -12.80 28.49
C ALA A 17 -9.01 -12.47 27.00
N ALA A 18 -9.43 -13.38 26.12
CA ALA A 18 -9.45 -13.14 24.67
C ALA A 18 -10.38 -11.97 24.29
N GLY A 19 -11.55 -11.88 24.91
CA GLY A 19 -12.50 -10.78 24.70
C GLY A 19 -11.93 -9.43 25.15
N VAL A 20 -11.29 -9.37 26.32
CA VAL A 20 -10.62 -8.16 26.82
C VAL A 20 -9.48 -7.75 25.88
N TYR A 21 -8.66 -8.71 25.43
CA TYR A 21 -7.58 -8.43 24.48
C TYR A 21 -8.11 -7.91 23.14
N LEU A 22 -9.15 -8.53 22.57
CA LEU A 22 -9.78 -8.08 21.33
C LEU A 22 -10.36 -6.67 21.48
N GLY A 23 -11.06 -6.41 22.59
CA GLY A 23 -11.59 -5.08 22.92
C GLY A 23 -10.47 -4.04 22.95
N TRP A 24 -9.40 -4.30 23.71
CA TRP A 24 -8.24 -3.41 23.81
C TRP A 24 -7.55 -3.21 22.45
N ALA A 25 -7.32 -4.29 21.69
CA ALA A 25 -6.64 -4.28 20.40
C ALA A 25 -7.40 -3.50 19.31
N LEU A 26 -8.73 -3.44 19.39
CA LEU A 26 -9.58 -2.76 18.41
C LEU A 26 -9.94 -1.32 18.80
N THR A 27 -9.87 -0.97 20.08
CA THR A 27 -10.33 0.34 20.59
C THR A 27 -9.21 1.30 20.98
N THR A 28 -8.01 0.79 21.30
CA THR A 28 -6.88 1.62 21.74
C THR A 28 -5.80 1.74 20.67
N GLU A 29 -5.07 2.85 20.68
CA GLU A 29 -3.94 3.07 19.76
C GLU A 29 -2.80 2.09 20.01
N SER A 30 -2.45 1.88 21.29
CA SER A 30 -1.43 0.91 21.70
C SER A 30 -1.80 -0.52 21.29
N GLY A 31 -3.08 -0.89 21.43
CA GLY A 31 -3.56 -2.21 21.05
C GLY A 31 -3.61 -2.41 19.54
N TYR A 32 -3.98 -1.37 18.80
CA TYR A 32 -3.95 -1.41 17.34
C TYR A 32 -2.53 -1.60 16.81
N ALA A 33 -1.55 -0.87 17.37
CA ALA A 33 -0.14 -0.98 17.03
C ALA A 33 0.49 -2.33 17.44
N ALA A 34 0.13 -2.86 18.62
CA ALA A 34 0.69 -4.10 19.15
C ALA A 34 0.25 -5.38 18.41
N GLY A 35 -0.86 -5.33 17.67
CA GLY A 35 -1.34 -6.50 16.91
C GLY A 35 -2.77 -6.39 16.38
N GLY A 36 -3.56 -5.43 16.87
CA GLY A 36 -4.93 -5.19 16.40
C GLY A 36 -5.00 -4.90 14.89
N ARG A 37 -4.00 -4.23 14.32
CA ARG A 37 -3.88 -4.01 12.87
C ARG A 37 -3.80 -5.31 12.08
N VAL A 38 -2.98 -6.26 12.52
CA VAL A 38 -2.79 -7.55 11.82
C VAL A 38 -4.07 -8.40 11.90
N LEU A 39 -4.71 -8.43 13.07
CA LEU A 39 -6.01 -9.08 13.25
C LEU A 39 -7.06 -8.46 12.32
N LYS A 40 -7.18 -7.14 12.32
CA LYS A 40 -8.11 -6.40 11.46
C LYS A 40 -7.84 -6.63 9.97
N ALA A 41 -6.59 -6.68 9.56
CA ALA A 41 -6.19 -6.99 8.20
C ALA A 41 -6.58 -8.42 7.81
N ARG A 42 -6.33 -9.41 8.68
CA ARG A 42 -6.62 -10.82 8.39
C ARG A 42 -8.11 -11.08 8.25
N TYR A 43 -8.92 -10.61 9.19
CA TYR A 43 -10.38 -10.72 9.08
C TYR A 43 -10.92 -9.89 7.92
N GLY A 44 -10.40 -8.67 7.75
CA GLY A 44 -10.76 -7.79 6.64
C GLY A 44 -10.53 -8.42 5.29
N PHE A 45 -9.37 -9.04 5.08
CA PHE A 45 -9.02 -9.72 3.84
C PHE A 45 -9.91 -10.93 3.56
N LEU A 46 -10.44 -11.61 4.58
CA LEU A 46 -11.36 -12.73 4.37
C LEU A 46 -12.78 -12.25 4.01
N ALA A 47 -13.24 -11.16 4.62
CA ALA A 47 -14.58 -10.61 4.39
C ALA A 47 -14.68 -9.78 3.10
N MET A 48 -13.57 -9.24 2.61
CA MET A 48 -13.54 -8.30 1.48
C MET A 48 -13.75 -9.00 0.12
N PRO A 49 -14.54 -8.40 -0.81
CA PRO A 49 -14.70 -8.90 -2.17
C PRO A 49 -13.37 -9.08 -2.91
N HIS A 50 -13.30 -10.03 -3.84
CA HIS A 50 -12.08 -10.30 -4.60
C HIS A 50 -11.59 -9.07 -5.39
N ALA A 51 -12.50 -8.33 -6.03
CA ALA A 51 -12.14 -7.15 -6.82
C ALA A 51 -11.48 -6.05 -5.97
N GLU A 52 -11.98 -5.83 -4.76
CA GLU A 52 -11.43 -4.86 -3.81
C GLU A 52 -10.06 -5.29 -3.28
N ARG A 53 -9.86 -6.59 -3.01
CA ARG A 53 -8.54 -7.12 -2.66
C ARG A 53 -7.53 -6.95 -3.79
N GLN A 54 -7.96 -7.21 -5.03
CA GLN A 54 -7.10 -7.06 -6.20
C GLN A 54 -6.72 -5.60 -6.44
N SER A 55 -7.64 -4.65 -6.23
CA SER A 55 -7.34 -3.22 -6.36
C SER A 55 -6.35 -2.76 -5.28
N LEU A 56 -6.56 -3.14 -4.01
CA LEU A 56 -5.63 -2.83 -2.92
C LEU A 56 -4.25 -3.45 -3.14
N ARG A 57 -4.20 -4.69 -3.65
CA ARG A 57 -2.93 -5.36 -3.98
C ARG A 57 -2.18 -4.68 -5.11
N LYS A 58 -2.89 -4.24 -6.16
CA LYS A 58 -2.30 -3.45 -7.26
C LYS A 58 -1.76 -2.11 -6.74
N LEU A 59 -2.52 -1.42 -5.88
CA LEU A 59 -2.09 -0.17 -5.26
C LEU A 59 -0.84 -0.35 -4.37
N ALA A 60 -0.82 -1.42 -3.57
CA ALA A 60 0.33 -1.77 -2.74
C ALA A 60 1.57 -2.09 -3.59
N MET A 61 1.40 -2.86 -4.67
CA MET A 61 2.47 -3.16 -5.62
C MET A 61 3.00 -1.89 -6.29
N MET A 62 2.10 -0.99 -6.71
CA MET A 62 2.48 0.29 -7.29
C MET A 62 3.34 1.09 -6.31
N ARG A 63 2.86 1.29 -5.08
CA ARG A 63 3.61 2.02 -4.05
C ARG A 63 5.00 1.45 -3.82
N ALA A 64 5.08 0.14 -3.58
CA ALA A 64 6.33 -0.53 -3.24
C ALA A 64 7.31 -0.54 -4.43
N ALA A 65 6.83 -0.81 -5.64
CA ALA A 65 7.67 -0.76 -6.84
C ALA A 65 8.16 0.67 -7.13
N GLY A 66 7.30 1.67 -6.92
CA GLY A 66 7.63 3.09 -7.06
C GLY A 66 8.74 3.51 -6.09
N GLN A 67 8.58 3.24 -4.80
CA GLN A 67 9.55 3.62 -3.77
C GLN A 67 10.87 2.85 -3.83
N CYS A 68 10.90 1.69 -4.51
CA CYS A 68 12.11 0.90 -4.62
C CYS A 68 13.22 1.61 -5.41
N GLU A 69 12.86 2.47 -6.37
CA GLU A 69 13.82 3.15 -7.25
C GLU A 69 13.52 4.65 -7.43
N TRP A 70 12.26 5.06 -7.38
CA TRP A 70 11.83 6.43 -7.63
C TRP A 70 11.36 7.13 -6.35
N GLU A 71 11.47 8.46 -6.33
CA GLU A 71 10.81 9.28 -5.32
C GLU A 71 9.35 9.53 -5.74
N LEU A 72 8.41 9.10 -4.90
CA LEU A 72 6.99 9.34 -5.12
C LEU A 72 6.58 10.70 -4.54
N ASP A 73 5.70 11.42 -5.24
CA ASP A 73 5.09 12.62 -4.66
C ASP A 73 4.09 12.19 -3.57
N GLU A 74 4.50 12.32 -2.31
CA GLU A 74 3.69 11.97 -1.14
C GLU A 74 2.35 12.72 -1.11
N ALA A 75 2.31 13.97 -1.60
CA ALA A 75 1.06 14.73 -1.64
C ALA A 75 0.08 14.10 -2.64
N PHE A 76 0.55 13.72 -3.83
CA PHE A 76 -0.25 12.99 -4.80
C PHE A 76 -0.62 11.58 -4.31
N TRP A 77 0.33 10.86 -3.73
CA TRP A 77 0.10 9.53 -3.18
C TRP A 77 -0.96 9.53 -2.07
N SER A 78 -0.94 10.54 -1.18
CA SER A 78 -1.94 10.69 -0.13
C SER A 78 -3.37 10.82 -0.69
N ARG A 79 -3.54 11.50 -1.83
CA ARG A 79 -4.84 11.63 -2.50
C ARG A 79 -5.31 10.29 -3.07
N ILE A 80 -4.41 9.54 -3.72
CA ILE A 80 -4.72 8.18 -4.18
C ILE A 80 -5.07 7.28 -3.01
N TYR A 81 -4.28 7.32 -1.93
CA TYR A 81 -4.53 6.56 -0.72
C TYR A 81 -5.92 6.86 -0.16
N GLN A 82 -6.30 8.15 -0.01
CA GLN A 82 -7.64 8.52 0.46
C GLN A 82 -8.76 8.03 -0.46
N LEU A 83 -8.54 8.01 -1.79
CA LEU A 83 -9.54 7.54 -2.75
C LEU A 83 -9.78 6.02 -2.66
N TYR A 84 -8.71 5.23 -2.57
CA TYR A 84 -8.78 3.76 -2.65
C TYR A 84 -8.86 3.09 -1.27
N VAL A 85 -8.20 3.65 -0.28
CA VAL A 85 -8.08 3.08 1.07
C VAL A 85 -9.03 3.78 2.04
N GLY A 86 -9.17 5.11 1.93
CA GLY A 86 -10.05 5.91 2.76
C GLY A 86 -9.51 6.09 4.18
N GLN A 87 -10.35 5.82 5.18
CA GLN A 87 -10.00 6.02 6.59
C GLN A 87 -8.76 5.22 7.00
N GLU A 88 -7.77 5.89 7.57
CA GLU A 88 -6.47 5.31 7.99
C GLU A 88 -6.60 4.18 9.02
N ARG A 89 -7.64 4.22 9.85
CA ARG A 89 -7.94 3.15 10.82
C ARG A 89 -8.99 2.17 10.31
N GLY A 90 -9.39 2.27 9.04
CA GLY A 90 -10.36 1.39 8.40
C GLY A 90 -9.86 -0.03 8.21
N VAL A 91 -10.76 -0.93 7.82
CA VAL A 91 -10.39 -2.31 7.46
C VAL A 91 -9.51 -2.33 6.21
N ARG A 92 -9.86 -1.52 5.20
CA ARG A 92 -9.06 -1.35 3.98
C ARG A 92 -7.64 -0.89 4.27
N ALA A 93 -7.46 0.08 5.17
CA ALA A 93 -6.15 0.57 5.56
C ALA A 93 -5.29 -0.51 6.22
N ALA A 94 -5.88 -1.30 7.11
CA ALA A 94 -5.19 -2.42 7.72
C ALA A 94 -4.78 -3.48 6.67
N VAL A 95 -5.69 -3.83 5.75
CA VAL A 95 -5.42 -4.79 4.66
C VAL A 95 -4.34 -4.26 3.72
N TYR A 96 -4.45 -3.00 3.30
CA TYR A 96 -3.48 -2.34 2.43
C TYR A 96 -2.09 -2.30 3.07
N ALA A 97 -1.99 -1.94 4.35
CA ALA A 97 -0.70 -1.91 5.05
C ALA A 97 -0.01 -3.27 5.09
N THR A 98 -0.77 -4.35 5.34
CA THR A 98 -0.23 -5.72 5.29
C THR A 98 0.23 -6.10 3.87
N LEU A 99 -0.57 -5.79 2.85
CA LEU A 99 -0.19 -6.05 1.46
C LEU A 99 1.03 -5.24 1.04
N LEU A 100 1.14 -3.98 1.48
CA LEU A 100 2.26 -3.11 1.20
C LEU A 100 3.54 -3.67 1.80
N ASP A 101 3.53 -4.03 3.08
CA ASP A 101 4.67 -4.65 3.76
C ASP A 101 5.12 -5.96 3.08
N GLU A 102 4.18 -6.77 2.58
CA GLU A 102 4.52 -7.95 1.77
C GLU A 102 5.20 -7.59 0.44
N GLN A 103 4.74 -6.55 -0.26
CA GLN A 103 5.34 -6.10 -1.52
C GLN A 103 6.71 -5.45 -1.29
N GLU A 104 6.85 -4.61 -0.27
CA GLU A 104 8.13 -3.99 0.11
C GLU A 104 9.17 -5.06 0.42
N ARG A 105 8.83 -6.06 1.26
CA ARG A 105 9.72 -7.20 1.54
C ARG A 105 10.09 -7.98 0.28
N TYR A 106 9.16 -8.15 -0.66
CA TYR A 106 9.44 -8.81 -1.94
C TYR A 106 10.47 -8.05 -2.78
N PHE A 107 10.36 -6.72 -2.86
CA PHE A 107 11.29 -5.88 -3.63
C PHE A 107 12.63 -5.62 -2.92
N LEU A 108 12.66 -5.57 -1.58
CA LEU A 108 13.91 -5.45 -0.81
C LEU A 108 14.91 -6.58 -1.08
N THR A 109 14.44 -7.74 -1.55
CA THR A 109 15.30 -8.88 -1.93
C THR A 109 15.84 -8.80 -3.36
N ASP A 110 15.56 -7.72 -4.09
CA ASP A 110 15.91 -7.55 -5.49
C ASP A 110 17.09 -6.58 -5.67
N ALA A 111 18.32 -7.11 -5.58
CA ALA A 111 19.54 -6.30 -5.62
C ALA A 111 19.71 -5.48 -6.93
N ASP A 112 19.21 -6.00 -8.05
CA ASP A 112 19.39 -5.39 -9.38
C ASP A 112 18.22 -4.49 -9.79
N HIS A 113 17.21 -4.27 -8.94
CA HIS A 113 16.02 -3.44 -9.22
C HIS A 113 15.20 -3.90 -10.45
N ARG A 114 15.49 -5.08 -11.02
CA ARG A 114 14.81 -5.57 -12.23
C ARG A 114 13.34 -5.88 -11.99
N ARG A 115 13.00 -6.43 -10.82
CA ARG A 115 11.62 -6.76 -10.43
C ARG A 115 10.82 -5.51 -10.17
N CYS A 116 11.40 -4.48 -9.52
CA CYS A 116 10.68 -3.23 -9.32
C CYS A 116 10.45 -2.50 -10.63
N GLN A 117 11.44 -2.45 -11.53
CA GLN A 117 11.27 -1.90 -12.88
C GLN A 117 10.22 -2.64 -13.69
N ALA A 118 10.25 -3.98 -13.69
CA ALA A 118 9.27 -4.79 -14.40
C ALA A 118 7.85 -4.65 -13.80
N ALA A 119 7.73 -4.49 -12.47
CA ALA A 119 6.46 -4.25 -11.81
C ALA A 119 5.93 -2.84 -12.11
N TRP A 120 6.80 -1.83 -12.08
CA TRP A 120 6.46 -0.44 -12.34
C TRP A 120 6.07 -0.20 -13.80
N ALA A 121 6.74 -0.86 -14.75
CA ALA A 121 6.42 -0.78 -16.19
C ALA A 121 4.99 -1.23 -16.52
N ARG A 122 4.33 -2.00 -15.65
CA ARG A 122 2.91 -2.38 -15.81
C ARG A 122 1.95 -1.19 -15.63
N PHE A 123 2.44 -0.09 -15.06
CA PHE A 123 1.71 1.15 -14.85
C PHE A 123 2.13 2.24 -15.85
N GLY A 124 2.84 1.86 -16.93
CA GLY A 124 3.28 2.76 -18.00
C GLY A 124 4.81 2.83 -18.12
N THR A 125 5.31 3.48 -19.18
CA THR A 125 6.76 3.72 -19.36
C THR A 125 7.28 4.59 -18.21
N ALA A 126 8.04 3.98 -17.29
CA ALA A 126 8.43 4.62 -16.03
C ALA A 126 7.25 5.23 -15.23
N GLY A 127 6.04 4.69 -15.34
CA GLY A 127 4.85 5.24 -14.64
C GLY A 127 4.31 6.53 -15.24
N ALA A 128 4.73 6.91 -16.45
CA ALA A 128 4.31 8.13 -17.14
C ALA A 128 2.80 8.21 -17.42
N ASP A 129 2.10 7.07 -17.41
CA ASP A 129 0.64 7.02 -17.58
C ASP A 129 -0.11 7.54 -16.34
N VAL A 130 0.59 7.81 -15.24
CA VAL A 130 0.04 8.47 -14.05
C VAL A 130 0.74 9.82 -13.85
N PRO A 131 0.22 10.91 -14.46
CA PRO A 131 0.85 12.22 -14.41
C PRO A 131 1.08 12.70 -12.98
N GLY A 132 2.32 13.13 -12.68
CA GLY A 132 2.67 13.75 -11.41
C GLY A 132 2.86 12.79 -10.22
N ILE A 133 2.82 11.47 -10.43
CA ILE A 133 3.04 10.51 -9.33
C ILE A 133 4.51 10.39 -8.93
N LEU A 134 5.41 10.46 -9.91
CA LEU A 134 6.84 10.48 -9.67
C LEU A 134 7.28 11.93 -9.50
N ARG A 135 8.10 12.18 -8.48
CA ARG A 135 8.91 13.38 -8.47
C ARG A 135 10.05 13.17 -9.45
N THR A 136 10.23 14.13 -10.35
CA THR A 136 11.50 14.27 -11.04
C THR A 136 12.53 14.63 -9.99
N ILE A 137 13.26 13.65 -9.49
CA ILE A 137 14.57 13.92 -8.92
C ILE A 137 15.30 14.60 -10.07
N ARG A 138 15.57 15.90 -9.91
CA ARG A 138 16.43 16.62 -10.84
C ARG A 138 17.79 15.95 -10.71
N SER A 139 18.02 14.95 -11.56
CA SER A 139 19.30 14.30 -11.67
C SER A 139 20.27 15.40 -12.07
N GLU A 140 21.09 15.87 -11.15
CA GLU A 140 22.21 16.79 -11.42
C GLU A 140 23.28 16.13 -12.32
N ALA A 141 22.98 14.98 -12.92
CA ALA A 141 23.85 14.22 -13.80
C ALA A 141 23.18 13.79 -15.12
N SER A 142 22.35 14.64 -15.74
CA SER A 142 22.07 14.51 -17.17
C SER A 142 22.47 15.77 -17.93
N ASN A 143 23.55 15.64 -18.71
CA ASN A 143 23.98 16.61 -19.71
C ASN A 143 22.80 17.05 -20.59
N PRO A 144 22.69 18.33 -20.95
CA PRO A 144 21.57 18.83 -21.74
C PRO A 144 21.83 18.55 -23.23
N VAL A 145 21.57 17.32 -23.68
CA VAL A 145 21.52 17.01 -25.11
C VAL A 145 20.32 16.11 -25.39
N GLU A 146 19.13 16.71 -25.33
CA GLU A 146 17.99 16.39 -26.22
C GLU A 146 16.81 17.31 -25.83
N ARG A 147 16.94 18.59 -26.17
CA ARG A 147 15.75 19.34 -26.56
C ARG A 147 15.39 18.86 -27.95
N VAL A 148 14.64 17.76 -28.03
CA VAL A 148 13.95 17.40 -29.27
C VAL A 148 12.93 18.51 -29.51
N LEU A 149 13.24 19.31 -30.53
CA LEU A 149 12.36 20.29 -31.14
C LEU A 149 11.03 19.61 -31.48
N ILE A 150 9.97 19.97 -30.78
CA ILE A 150 8.64 19.97 -31.40
C ILE A 150 8.49 21.38 -31.96
N ASP A 151 9.03 21.57 -33.16
CA ASP A 151 8.72 22.71 -34.01
C ASP A 151 7.28 22.51 -34.48
N VAL A 152 6.33 23.09 -33.73
CA VAL A 152 4.94 23.18 -34.15
C VAL A 152 4.93 24.22 -35.27
N SER A 153 5.08 23.75 -36.50
CA SER A 153 4.60 24.45 -37.70
C SER A 153 3.09 24.65 -37.57
N ALA A 154 2.70 25.66 -36.79
CA ALA A 154 1.44 26.35 -36.95
C ALA A 154 1.61 27.27 -38.17
N GLU A 155 1.37 26.67 -39.32
CA GLU A 155 1.23 27.36 -40.60
C GLU A 155 0.14 28.42 -40.46
N ALA A 156 0.61 29.66 -40.27
CA ALA A 156 -0.19 30.86 -40.44
C ALA A 156 -0.48 31.01 -41.94
N THR A 157 -1.63 30.50 -42.37
CA THR A 157 -2.20 30.84 -43.67
C THR A 157 -3.61 31.36 -43.47
N THR A 158 -3.70 32.67 -43.27
CA THR A 158 -4.82 33.51 -43.72
C THR A 158 -4.23 34.50 -44.72
N PRO A 159 -4.92 34.74 -45.83
CA PRO A 159 -5.85 35.87 -45.84
C PRO A 159 -7.32 35.47 -46.00
#